data_AF-A0A0P7XUC5-F1
#
_entry.id   AF-A0A0P7XUC5-F1
#
_cell.length_a   1.000
_cell.length_b   1.000
_cell.length_c   1.000
_cell.angle_alpha   90.00
_cell.angle_beta   90.00
_cell.angle_gamma   90.00
#
_symmetry.space_group_name_H-M   'P 1'
#
loop_
_entity.id
_entity.type
_entity.pdbx_description
1 polymer ?
#
loop_
_entity_poly.entity_id
_entity_poly.type
_entity_poly.pdbx_seq_one_letter_code
_entity_poly.pdbx_strand_id
1 'polypeptide(L)' 'AHGFMVDDSHHLARGDRIIIRLPIVGRIEAYVIWTRDSRAGFQFERIIRLDDFIAIIDELQPNPRLRRPR' A
#
# COMPACT_ATOMS: atom_id res chain seq x y z
N ALA A 1 -9.14 2.78 5.31
CA ALA A 1 -8.77 1.81 4.24
C ALA A 1 -8.05 0.61 4.85
N HIS A 2 -8.15 -0.59 4.26
CA HIS A 2 -7.67 -1.84 4.87
C HIS A 2 -6.39 -2.41 4.26
N GLY A 3 -5.93 -1.89 3.12
CA GLY A 3 -4.81 -2.46 2.40
C GLY A 3 -4.43 -1.68 1.14
N PHE A 4 -3.45 -2.20 0.42
CA PHE A 4 -2.99 -1.66 -0.86
C PHE A 4 -2.53 -2.82 -1.75
N MET A 5 -2.27 -2.51 -3.02
CA MET A 5 -1.76 -3.45 -4.01
C MET A 5 -0.50 -2.86 -4.63
N VAL A 6 0.46 -3.72 -4.96
CA VAL A 6 1.63 -3.36 -5.76
C VAL A 6 1.73 -4.27 -6.98
N ASP A 7 2.28 -3.73 -8.06
CA ASP A 7 2.78 -4.50 -9.20
C ASP A 7 4.24 -4.92 -8.94
N ASP A 8 4.83 -5.71 -9.84
CA ASP A 8 6.22 -6.21 -9.81
C ASP A 8 6.59 -7.02 -8.55
N SER A 9 5.62 -7.77 -8.02
CA SER A 9 5.75 -8.48 -6.74
C SER A 9 6.37 -9.89 -6.86
N HIS A 10 7.31 -10.10 -7.79
CA HIS A 10 7.78 -11.45 -8.19
C HIS A 10 8.39 -12.29 -7.06
N HIS A 11 8.88 -11.65 -6.01
CA HIS A 11 9.56 -12.30 -4.88
C HIS A 11 8.74 -12.30 -3.59
N LEU A 12 7.47 -11.93 -3.66
CA LEU A 12 6.57 -11.88 -2.50
C LEU A 12 5.69 -13.12 -2.45
N ALA A 13 5.50 -13.65 -1.26
CA ALA A 13 4.63 -14.78 -0.95
C ALA A 13 3.56 -14.39 0.07
N ARG A 14 2.44 -15.12 0.07
CA ARG A 14 1.38 -14.93 1.08
C ARG A 14 1.97 -15.12 2.49
N GLY A 15 1.68 -14.16 3.37
CA GLY A 15 2.19 -14.13 4.74
C GLY A 15 3.44 -13.27 4.92
N ASP A 16 4.13 -12.90 3.83
CA ASP A 16 5.28 -12.00 3.92
C ASP A 16 4.89 -10.68 4.56
N ARG A 17 5.76 -10.19 5.44
CA ARG A 17 5.59 -8.95 6.17
C ARG A 17 6.56 -7.90 5.66
N ILE A 18 6.03 -6.73 5.32
CA ILE A 18 6.83 -5.58 4.93
C ILE A 18 6.52 -4.38 5.81
N ILE A 19 7.45 -3.43 5.85
CA ILE A 19 7.23 -2.11 6.43
C ILE A 19 7.14 -1.13 5.28
N ILE A 20 6.02 -0.43 5.16
CA ILE A 20 5.87 0.67 4.21
C ILE A 20 5.92 2.00 4.94
N ARG A 21 6.35 3.05 4.24
CA ARG A 21 6.29 4.43 4.73
C ARG A 21 5.19 5.16 3.97
N LEU A 22 4.18 5.59 4.71
CA LEU A 22 3.13 6.47 4.21
C LEU A 22 3.32 7.88 4.80
N PRO A 23 2.93 8.93 4.06
CA PRO A 23 2.77 10.27 4.64
C PRO A 23 1.79 10.23 5.83
N ILE A 24 1.86 11.21 6.73
CA ILE A 24 0.98 11.39 7.90
C ILE A 24 1.12 10.30 8.97
N VAL A 25 0.89 9.03 8.62
CA VAL A 25 0.87 7.88 9.55
C VAL A 25 2.24 7.23 9.76
N GLY A 26 3.25 7.55 8.95
CA GLY A 26 4.61 7.07 9.12
C GLY A 26 4.82 5.63 8.64
N ARG A 27 5.55 4.83 9.43
CA ARG A 27 5.86 3.44 9.11
C ARG A 27 4.75 2.52 9.62
N ILE A 28 4.23 1.67 8.75
CA ILE A 28 3.21 0.68 9.09
C ILE A 28 3.60 -0.68 8.53
N GLU A 29 3.38 -1.73 9.32
CA GLU A 29 3.54 -3.10 8.87
C GLU A 29 2.35 -3.50 7.99
N ALA A 30 2.64 -4.28 6.95
CA ALA A 30 1.62 -4.84 6.09
C ALA A 30 1.97 -6.27 5.70
N TYR A 31 0.94 -7.11 5.56
CA TYR A 31 1.07 -8.53 5.26
C TYR A 31 0.52 -8.85 3.89
N VAL A 32 1.23 -9.63 3.09
CA VAL A 32 0.73 -10.13 1.82
C VAL A 32 -0.42 -11.11 2.10
N ILE A 33 -1.65 -10.77 1.69
CA ILE A 33 -2.80 -11.67 1.81
C ILE A 33 -3.03 -12.48 0.54
N TRP A 34 -2.64 -11.97 -0.62
CA TRP A 34 -2.72 -12.71 -1.87
C TRP A 34 -1.62 -12.27 -2.83
N THR A 35 -1.23 -13.20 -3.69
CA THR A 35 -0.39 -12.95 -4.86
C THR A 35 -1.10 -13.51 -6.08
N ARG A 36 -0.98 -12.81 -7.21
CA ARG A 36 -1.52 -13.25 -8.50
C ARG A 36 -0.68 -12.64 -9.60
N ASP A 37 -0.09 -13.49 -10.42
CA ASP A 37 0.85 -13.10 -11.48
C ASP A 37 1.98 -12.21 -10.90
N SER A 38 2.15 -10.99 -11.41
CA SER A 38 3.13 -10.01 -10.92
C SER A 38 2.56 -9.05 -9.87
N ARG A 39 1.41 -9.38 -9.24
CA ARG A 39 0.74 -8.51 -8.27
C ARG A 39 0.62 -9.14 -6.90
N ALA A 40 0.70 -8.31 -5.88
CA ALA A 40 0.44 -8.68 -4.50
C ALA A 40 -0.51 -7.68 -3.83
N GLY A 41 -1.45 -8.23 -3.07
CA GLY A 41 -2.31 -7.45 -2.18
C GLY A 41 -1.85 -7.55 -0.74
N PHE A 42 -1.84 -6.40 -0.07
CA PHE A 42 -1.38 -6.24 1.30
C PHE A 42 -2.49 -5.77 2.22
N GLN A 43 -2.48 -6.26 3.45
CA GLN A 43 -3.35 -5.82 4.53
C GLN A 43 -2.49 -5.08 5.55
N PHE A 44 -2.94 -3.91 5.98
CA PHE A 44 -2.28 -3.20 7.07
C PHE A 44 -2.42 -3.96 8.40
N GLU A 45 -1.37 -3.91 9.22
CA GLU A 45 -1.40 -4.43 10.61
C GLU A 45 -2.46 -3.75 11.47
N ARG A 46 -2.83 -2.51 11.14
CA ARG A 46 -3.89 -1.75 11.80
C ARG A 46 -4.75 -0.98 10.80
N ILE A 47 -5.98 -0.66 11.20
CA ILE A 47 -6.91 0.16 10.41
C ILE A 47 -6.38 1.60 10.33
N ILE A 48 -6.32 2.16 9.12
CA ILE A 48 -6.10 3.60 8.92
C ILE A 48 -7.47 4.29 8.99
N ARG A 49 -7.58 5.27 9.90
CA ARG A 49 -8.80 6.09 10.07
C ARG A 49 -9.11 6.86 8.79
N LEU A 50 -10.38 7.19 8.59
CA LEU A 50 -10.82 7.86 7.38
C LEU A 50 -10.12 9.23 7.19
N ASP A 51 -10.00 10.02 8.26
CA ASP A 51 -9.40 11.36 8.19
C ASP A 51 -7.91 11.29 7.81
N ASP A 52 -7.15 10.38 8.43
CA ASP A 52 -5.74 10.14 8.08
C ASP A 52 -5.60 9.64 6.64
N PHE A 53 -6.53 8.78 6.20
CA PHE A 53 -6.54 8.27 4.83
C PHE A 53 -6.76 9.38 3.82
N ILE A 54 -7.70 10.31 4.07
CA ILE A 54 -7.94 11.47 3.21
C ILE A 54 -6.67 12.33 3.15
N ALA A 55 -6.05 12.64 4.29
CA ALA A 55 -4.82 13.42 4.35
C ALA A 55 -3.64 12.74 3.60
N ILE A 56 -3.54 11.41 3.66
CA ILE A 56 -2.55 10.64 2.86
C ILE A 56 -2.80 10.82 1.36
N ILE A 57 -4.06 10.72 0.91
CA ILE A 57 -4.40 10.85 -0.51
C ILE A 57 -4.09 12.27 -0.99
N ASP A 58 -4.42 13.28 -0.21
CA ASP A 58 -4.14 14.67 -0.54
C ASP A 58 -2.63 14.92 -0.65
N GLU A 59 -1.81 14.42 0.27
CA GLU A 59 -0.34 14.57 0.20
C GLU A 59 0.28 13.78 -0.96
N LEU A 60 -0.32 12.64 -1.33
CA LEU A 60 0.07 11.86 -2.50
C LEU A 60 -0.43 12.46 -3.82
N GLN A 61 -1.21 13.55 -3.82
CA GLN A 61 -1.72 14.17 -5.04
C GLN A 61 -1.31 15.66 -5.13
N PRO A 62 -0.82 16.13 -6.30
CA PRO A 62 -0.66 15.41 -7.56
C PRO A 62 0.71 14.72 -7.60
N ASN A 63 0.79 13.40 -7.36
CA ASN A 63 2.05 12.68 -7.57
C ASN A 63 2.17 12.29 -9.05
N PRO A 64 3.06 12.93 -9.84
CA PRO A 64 3.18 12.67 -11.27
C PRO A 64 3.64 11.23 -11.55
N ARG A 65 4.31 10.57 -10.60
CA ARG A 65 4.82 9.19 -10.73
C ARG A 65 3.73 8.13 -10.59
N LEU A 66 2.59 8.47 -9.99
CA LEU A 66 1.42 7.58 -9.88
C LEU A 66 0.46 7.73 -11.07
N ARG A 67 0.73 8.64 -12.02
CA ARG A 67 0.02 8.67 -13.30
C ARG A 67 0.46 7.45 -14.10
N ARG A 68 -0.38 6.42 -14.13
CA ARG A 68 -0.24 5.32 -15.10
C ARG A 68 -0.18 5.94 -16.51
N PRO A 69 0.86 5.67 -17.32
CA PRO A 69 0.83 6.02 -18.74
C PRO A 69 -0.40 5.35 -19.34
N ARG A 70 -1.21 6.14 -20.05
CA ARG A 70 -2.38 5.64 -20.79
C ARG A 70 -1.96 4.69 -21.89
#